data_AF-A0A267FXH4-F1
#
_entry.id   AF-A0A267FXH4-F1
#
_cell.length_a   1.000
_cell.length_b   1.000
_cell.length_c   1.000
_cell.angle_alpha   90.00
_cell.angle_beta   90.00
_cell.angle_gamma   90.00
#
_symmetry.space_group_name_H-M   'P 1'
#
loop_
_entity.id
_entity.type
_entity.pdbx_description
1 polymer ?
#
loop_
_entity_poly.entity_id
_entity_poly.type
_entity_poly.pdbx_seq_one_letter_code
_entity_poly.pdbx_strand_id
1 'polypeptide(L)'
;MYAEQGQFSIPARQLEEAGDLLAASQDQRNAIDAYLRAADFWSGEDSPANAAGSRAKAAELMADCGRLAEAAAVFEDLGVSAEQHSLLSFGAMDHLAKSCLCLLCSGAAGVGEKAEQLAELCGSFKDTDELSLVRSLASATDARDVAAVDAAVSEFERFNNLDDFARRRLHQLRQFVASGGVQLQ
;
A
#
# COMPACT_ATOMS: atom_id res chain seq x y z
N MET A 1 -13.65 10.27 -33.81
CA MET A 1 -13.35 10.68 -32.42
C MET A 1 -12.59 9.57 -31.69
N TYR A 2 -11.33 9.29 -32.09
CA TYR A 2 -10.43 8.35 -31.38
C TYR A 2 -9.00 8.90 -31.23
N ALA A 3 -8.73 10.11 -31.74
CA ALA A 3 -7.41 10.71 -31.71
C ALA A 3 -7.17 11.59 -30.46
N GLU A 4 -8.24 12.07 -29.81
CA GLU A 4 -8.13 12.97 -28.65
C GLU A 4 -7.95 12.19 -27.32
N GLN A 5 -8.53 11.00 -27.17
CA GLN A 5 -8.27 10.10 -26.03
C GLN A 5 -6.83 9.55 -26.02
N GLY A 6 -6.15 9.54 -27.16
CA GLY A 6 -4.75 9.13 -27.26
C GLY A 6 -3.75 10.26 -26.96
N GLN A 7 -4.21 11.52 -26.85
CA GLN A 7 -3.33 12.69 -26.76
C GLN A 7 -3.01 13.09 -25.31
N PHE A 8 -3.89 12.76 -24.36
CA PHE A 8 -3.72 13.03 -22.93
C PHE A 8 -3.11 11.85 -22.14
N SER A 9 -3.25 10.62 -22.66
CA SER A 9 -2.56 9.44 -22.11
C SER A 9 -1.04 9.44 -22.36
N ILE A 10 -0.55 10.24 -23.31
CA ILE A 10 0.89 10.42 -23.59
C ILE A 10 1.61 11.12 -22.43
N PRO A 11 1.18 12.32 -21.95
CA PRO A 11 1.85 12.97 -20.84
C PRO A 11 1.77 12.16 -19.54
N ALA A 12 0.67 11.44 -19.28
CA ALA A 12 0.56 10.57 -18.11
C ALA A 12 1.60 9.43 -18.14
N ARG A 13 1.73 8.73 -19.28
CA ARG A 13 2.76 7.69 -19.45
C ARG A 13 4.18 8.23 -19.40
N GLN A 14 4.42 9.40 -19.98
CA GLN A 14 5.74 10.06 -19.90
C GLN A 14 6.12 10.41 -18.46
N LEU A 15 5.14 10.79 -17.63
CA LEU A 15 5.37 11.03 -16.20
C LEU A 15 5.63 9.73 -15.45
N GLU A 16 4.94 8.64 -15.77
CA GLU A 16 5.23 7.32 -15.19
C GLU A 16 6.64 6.82 -15.56
N GLU A 17 7.04 6.95 -16.83
CA GLU A 17 8.39 6.62 -17.31
C GLU A 17 9.46 7.51 -16.64
N ALA A 18 9.19 8.81 -16.49
CA ALA A 18 10.07 9.71 -15.75
C ALA A 18 10.18 9.28 -14.27
N GLY A 19 9.06 8.87 -13.65
CA GLY A 19 9.03 8.33 -12.30
C GLY A 19 9.91 7.08 -12.15
N ASP A 20 9.87 6.16 -13.11
CA ASP A 20 10.69 4.95 -13.12
C ASP A 20 12.19 5.27 -13.23
N LEU A 21 12.57 6.20 -14.12
CA LEU A 21 13.95 6.65 -14.27
C LEU A 21 14.47 7.38 -13.03
N LEU A 22 13.63 8.20 -12.40
CA LEU A 22 13.97 8.94 -11.17
C LEU A 22 14.12 7.99 -9.98
N ALA A 23 13.23 6.99 -9.85
CA ALA A 23 13.34 5.96 -8.83
C ALA A 23 14.63 5.15 -9.00
N ALA A 24 15.00 4.79 -10.24
CA ALA A 24 16.27 4.12 -10.54
C ALA A 24 17.50 5.01 -10.24
N SER A 25 17.36 6.33 -10.37
CA SER A 25 18.40 7.32 -10.06
C SER A 25 18.47 7.69 -8.57
N GLN A 26 17.73 6.98 -7.70
CA GLN A 26 17.58 7.24 -6.27
C GLN A 26 16.98 8.61 -5.91
N ASP A 27 16.33 9.28 -6.86
CA ASP A 27 15.61 10.54 -6.62
C ASP A 27 14.14 10.25 -6.28
N GLN A 28 13.93 9.65 -5.10
CA GLN A 28 12.61 9.17 -4.70
C GLN A 28 11.59 10.31 -4.54
N ARG A 29 12.04 11.53 -4.17
CA ARG A 29 11.15 12.68 -4.00
C ARG A 29 10.54 13.11 -5.34
N ASN A 30 11.37 13.26 -6.36
CA ASN A 30 10.90 13.64 -7.68
C ASN A 30 10.14 12.50 -8.36
N ALA A 31 10.50 11.24 -8.08
CA ALA A 31 9.73 10.08 -8.54
C ALA A 31 8.30 10.08 -7.98
N ILE A 32 8.13 10.35 -6.68
CA ILE A 32 6.80 10.46 -6.05
C ILE A 32 5.98 11.59 -6.69
N ASP A 33 6.56 12.78 -6.89
CA ASP A 33 5.88 13.91 -7.55
C ASP A 33 5.43 13.54 -8.98
N ALA A 34 6.30 12.86 -9.74
CA ALA A 34 5.99 12.41 -11.09
C ALA A 34 4.78 11.45 -11.12
N TYR A 35 4.72 10.48 -10.21
CA TYR A 35 3.59 9.55 -10.12
C TYR A 35 2.29 10.21 -9.64
N LEU A 36 2.36 11.14 -8.68
CA LEU A 36 1.16 11.87 -8.24
C LEU A 36 0.61 12.74 -9.38
N ARG A 37 1.48 13.42 -10.12
CA ARG A 37 1.07 14.19 -11.30
C ARG A 37 0.50 13.29 -12.40
N ALA A 38 1.09 12.12 -12.63
CA ALA A 38 0.54 11.14 -13.57
C ALA A 38 -0.89 10.71 -13.16
N ALA A 39 -1.12 10.47 -11.87
CA ALA A 39 -2.44 10.14 -11.36
C ALA A 39 -3.47 11.26 -11.55
N ASP A 40 -3.07 12.52 -11.41
CA ASP A 40 -3.96 13.67 -11.66
C ASP A 40 -4.35 13.76 -13.13
N PHE A 41 -3.42 13.49 -14.05
CA PHE A 41 -3.73 13.39 -15.48
C PHE A 41 -4.71 12.25 -15.76
N TRP A 42 -4.46 11.05 -15.23
CA TRP A 42 -5.36 9.90 -15.40
C TRP A 42 -6.76 10.13 -14.82
N SER A 43 -6.85 10.87 -13.71
CA SER A 43 -8.13 11.26 -13.11
C SER A 43 -8.89 12.23 -14.01
N GLY A 44 -8.21 13.16 -14.67
CA GLY A 44 -8.81 14.07 -15.66
C GLY A 44 -9.27 13.37 -16.95
N GLU A 45 -8.68 12.22 -17.28
CA GLU A 45 -9.05 11.38 -18.42
C GLU A 45 -10.16 10.35 -18.12
N ASP A 46 -10.80 10.43 -16.96
CA ASP A 46 -11.83 9.47 -16.51
C ASP A 46 -11.32 8.01 -16.51
N SER A 47 -10.02 7.84 -16.18
CA SER A 47 -9.33 6.55 -16.13
C SER A 47 -8.93 6.20 -14.69
N PRO A 48 -9.89 5.88 -13.81
CA PRO A 48 -9.65 5.68 -12.38
C PRO A 48 -8.69 4.53 -12.08
N ALA A 49 -8.66 3.48 -12.92
CA ALA A 49 -7.75 2.35 -12.77
C ALA A 49 -6.28 2.77 -12.91
N ASN A 50 -5.97 3.60 -13.91
CA ASN A 50 -4.61 4.07 -14.15
C ASN A 50 -4.19 5.09 -13.08
N ALA A 51 -5.12 5.96 -12.66
CA ALA A 51 -4.89 6.88 -11.55
C ALA A 51 -4.56 6.13 -10.25
N ALA A 52 -5.31 5.05 -9.95
CA ALA A 52 -5.06 4.20 -8.80
C ALA A 52 -3.68 3.53 -8.88
N GLY A 53 -3.30 2.99 -10.05
CA GLY A 53 -1.98 2.40 -10.25
C GLY A 53 -0.82 3.38 -10.03
N SER A 54 -0.92 4.58 -10.59
CA SER A 54 0.07 5.65 -10.37
C SER A 54 0.17 6.05 -8.89
N ARG A 55 -0.97 6.23 -8.19
CA ARG A 55 -0.97 6.55 -6.75
C ARG A 55 -0.41 5.42 -5.89
N ALA A 56 -0.71 4.16 -6.22
CA ALA A 56 -0.16 3.01 -5.50
C ALA A 56 1.38 3.00 -5.59
N LYS A 57 1.94 3.26 -6.78
CA LYS A 57 3.39 3.33 -6.99
C LYS A 57 4.02 4.50 -6.23
N ALA A 58 3.35 5.65 -6.17
CA ALA A 58 3.77 6.76 -5.32
C ALA A 58 3.78 6.36 -3.82
N ALA A 59 2.76 5.64 -3.36
CA ALA A 59 2.66 5.18 -1.97
C ALA A 59 3.74 4.16 -1.60
N GLU A 60 4.06 3.22 -2.50
CA GLU A 60 5.18 2.28 -2.31
C GLU A 60 6.51 3.03 -2.13
N LEU A 61 6.79 4.02 -3.00
CA LEU A 61 7.98 4.85 -2.88
C LEU A 61 7.98 5.68 -1.59
N MET A 62 6.84 6.22 -1.16
CA MET A 62 6.72 6.92 0.13
C MET A 62 7.07 6.00 1.30
N ALA A 63 6.57 4.76 1.30
CA ALA A 63 6.90 3.78 2.32
C ALA A 63 8.39 3.38 2.30
N ASP A 64 8.98 3.24 1.11
CA ASP A 64 10.41 2.97 0.93
C ASP A 64 11.29 4.15 1.39
N CYS A 65 10.79 5.40 1.36
CA CYS A 65 11.44 6.59 1.94
C CYS A 65 11.30 6.71 3.47
N GLY A 66 10.57 5.79 4.12
CA GLY A 66 10.22 5.90 5.54
C GLY A 66 9.02 6.80 5.85
N ARG A 67 8.35 7.37 4.84
CA ARG A 67 7.11 8.16 4.98
C ARG A 67 5.88 7.25 5.14
N LEU A 68 5.96 6.33 6.10
CA LEU A 68 5.00 5.22 6.28
C LEU A 68 3.57 5.70 6.58
N ALA A 69 3.41 6.74 7.39
CA ALA A 69 2.09 7.28 7.71
C ALA A 69 1.41 7.91 6.48
N GLU A 70 2.17 8.60 5.64
CA GLU A 70 1.67 9.19 4.40
C GLU A 70 1.32 8.09 3.38
N ALA A 71 2.17 7.08 3.24
CA ALA A 71 1.87 5.91 2.40
C ALA A 71 0.59 5.19 2.85
N ALA A 72 0.41 5.00 4.17
CA ALA A 72 -0.79 4.39 4.72
C ALA A 72 -2.07 5.15 4.36
N ALA A 73 -2.04 6.48 4.46
CA ALA A 73 -3.18 7.32 4.10
C ALA A 73 -3.55 7.21 2.62
N VAL A 74 -2.55 7.18 1.72
CA VAL A 74 -2.80 7.01 0.27
C VAL A 74 -3.38 5.63 -0.04
N PHE A 75 -2.84 4.57 0.58
CA PHE A 75 -3.38 3.22 0.40
C PHE A 75 -4.79 3.06 0.96
N GLU A 76 -5.10 3.71 2.09
CA GLU A 76 -6.45 3.72 2.66
C GLU A 76 -7.45 4.38 1.69
N ASP A 77 -7.12 5.56 1.17
CA ASP A 77 -7.95 6.27 0.19
C ASP A 77 -8.17 5.44 -1.09
N LEU A 78 -7.12 4.79 -1.60
CA LEU A 78 -7.21 3.87 -2.74
C LEU A 78 -8.14 2.69 -2.45
N GLY A 79 -8.02 2.08 -1.27
CA GLY A 79 -8.87 0.95 -0.88
C GLY A 79 -10.35 1.33 -0.74
N VAL A 80 -10.63 2.46 -0.08
CA VAL A 80 -11.99 2.96 0.11
C VAL A 80 -12.62 3.41 -1.21
N SER A 81 -11.85 4.09 -2.08
CA SER A 81 -12.31 4.49 -3.40
C SER A 81 -12.57 3.28 -4.31
N ALA A 82 -11.73 2.24 -4.24
CA ALA A 82 -11.91 1.02 -5.02
C ALA A 82 -13.20 0.26 -4.65
N GLU A 83 -13.64 0.30 -3.39
CA GLU A 83 -14.93 -0.30 -2.98
C GLU A 83 -16.13 0.39 -3.66
N GLN A 84 -16.03 1.70 -3.92
CA GLN A 84 -17.06 2.46 -4.63
C GLN A 84 -17.09 2.16 -6.14
N HIS A 85 -16.02 1.58 -6.68
CA HIS A 85 -15.85 1.27 -8.10
C HIS A 85 -15.74 -0.25 -8.32
N SER A 86 -16.86 -0.91 -8.66
CA SER A 86 -16.95 -2.38 -8.79
C SER A 86 -15.94 -3.06 -9.73
N LEU A 87 -15.24 -2.31 -10.60
CA LEU A 87 -14.18 -2.83 -11.47
C LEU A 87 -12.81 -2.94 -10.76
N LEU A 88 -12.61 -2.23 -9.65
CA LEU A 88 -11.35 -2.14 -8.89
C LEU A 88 -11.41 -2.88 -7.55
N SER A 89 -12.54 -3.52 -7.23
CA SER A 89 -12.78 -4.20 -5.95
C SER A 89 -11.72 -5.25 -5.59
N PHE A 90 -11.12 -5.91 -6.59
CA PHE A 90 -10.04 -6.88 -6.37
C PHE A 90 -8.75 -6.23 -5.83
N GLY A 91 -8.49 -4.95 -6.13
CA GLY A 91 -7.35 -4.20 -5.60
C GLY A 91 -7.63 -3.54 -4.26
N ALA A 92 -8.89 -3.40 -3.86
CA ALA A 92 -9.28 -2.73 -2.62
C ALA A 92 -8.66 -3.42 -1.39
N MET A 93 -8.77 -4.75 -1.33
CA MET A 93 -8.28 -5.55 -0.19
C MET A 93 -6.75 -5.45 -0.05
N ASP A 94 -6.02 -5.52 -1.17
CA ASP A 94 -4.55 -5.37 -1.19
C ASP A 94 -4.13 -3.98 -0.70
N HIS A 95 -4.78 -2.92 -1.18
CA HIS A 95 -4.49 -1.55 -0.74
C HIS A 95 -4.77 -1.37 0.76
N LEU A 96 -5.91 -1.84 1.28
CA LEU A 96 -6.23 -1.75 2.70
C LEU A 96 -5.22 -2.53 3.57
N ALA A 97 -4.80 -3.72 3.13
CA ALA A 97 -3.77 -4.50 3.79
C ALA A 97 -2.42 -3.78 3.80
N LYS A 98 -2.00 -3.21 2.66
CA LYS A 98 -0.78 -2.40 2.54
C LYS A 98 -0.80 -1.16 3.44
N SER A 99 -1.95 -0.51 3.58
CA SER A 99 -2.13 0.59 4.53
C SER A 99 -1.86 0.14 5.97
N CYS A 100 -2.49 -0.95 6.40
CA CYS A 100 -2.29 -1.52 7.74
C CYS A 100 -0.84 -1.95 7.98
N LEU A 101 -0.18 -2.59 7.00
CA LEU A 101 1.23 -2.96 7.09
C LEU A 101 2.14 -1.74 7.27
N CYS A 102 1.86 -0.63 6.55
CA CYS A 102 2.60 0.62 6.73
C CYS A 102 2.43 1.19 8.15
N LEU A 103 1.21 1.17 8.68
CA LEU A 103 0.92 1.62 10.05
C LEU A 103 1.67 0.77 11.09
N LEU A 104 1.64 -0.56 10.95
CA LEU A 104 2.39 -1.47 11.83
C LEU A 104 3.90 -1.16 11.79
N CYS A 105 4.47 -0.97 10.60
CA CYS A 105 5.89 -0.62 10.44
C CYS A 105 6.23 0.76 11.04
N SER A 106 5.28 1.69 11.08
CA SER A 106 5.48 3.02 11.67
C SER A 106 5.43 3.02 13.20
N GLY A 107 5.02 1.90 13.81
CA GLY A 107 4.82 1.79 15.25
C GLY A 107 3.54 2.49 15.74
N ALA A 108 2.57 2.71 14.84
CA ALA A 108 1.27 3.24 15.23
C ALA A 108 0.55 2.28 16.18
N ALA A 109 -0.10 2.83 17.20
CA ALA A 109 -0.96 2.06 18.09
C ALA A 109 -2.37 1.90 17.47
N GLY A 110 -3.08 0.84 17.85
CA GLY A 110 -4.48 0.65 17.45
C GLY A 110 -4.68 0.22 15.99
N VAL A 111 -3.66 -0.34 15.33
CA VAL A 111 -3.78 -0.80 13.93
C VAL A 111 -4.83 -1.91 13.79
N GLY A 112 -4.95 -2.80 14.79
CA GLY A 112 -6.00 -3.81 14.80
C GLY A 112 -7.40 -3.21 14.78
N GLU A 113 -7.67 -2.19 15.61
CA GLU A 113 -8.96 -1.48 15.63
C GLU A 113 -9.22 -0.74 14.32
N LYS A 114 -8.20 -0.07 13.78
CA LYS A 114 -8.30 0.59 12.47
C LYS A 114 -8.64 -0.41 11.35
N ALA A 115 -8.04 -1.61 11.37
CA ALA A 115 -8.34 -2.66 10.41
C ALA A 115 -9.80 -3.14 10.49
N GLU A 116 -10.37 -3.24 11.70
CA GLU A 116 -11.80 -3.55 11.88
C GLU A 116 -12.69 -2.44 11.32
N GLN A 117 -12.36 -1.16 11.59
CA GLN A 117 -13.12 -0.03 11.05
C GLN A 117 -13.10 -0.02 9.51
N LEU A 118 -11.97 -0.38 8.90
CA LEU A 118 -11.86 -0.53 7.44
C LEU A 118 -12.68 -1.72 6.93
N ALA A 119 -12.76 -2.82 7.67
CA ALA A 119 -13.58 -3.98 7.32
C ALA A 119 -15.09 -3.71 7.46
N GLU A 120 -15.49 -2.81 8.35
CA GLU A 120 -16.87 -2.33 8.46
C GLU A 120 -17.24 -1.40 7.29
N LEU A 121 -16.30 -0.57 6.85
CA LEU A 121 -16.48 0.35 5.72
C LEU A 121 -16.46 -0.37 4.37
N CYS A 122 -15.54 -1.33 4.21
CA CYS A 122 -15.31 -2.10 3.00
C CYS A 122 -15.67 -3.56 3.25
N GLY A 123 -16.90 -3.95 2.90
CA GLY A 123 -17.41 -5.30 3.13
C GLY A 123 -16.59 -6.38 2.41
N SER A 124 -15.94 -6.04 1.29
CA SER A 124 -15.03 -6.94 0.57
C SER A 124 -13.81 -7.35 1.41
N PHE A 125 -13.36 -6.52 2.36
CA PHE A 125 -12.17 -6.77 3.16
C PHE A 125 -12.40 -7.69 4.36
N LYS A 126 -13.66 -7.83 4.81
CA LYS A 126 -14.01 -8.46 6.09
C LYS A 126 -13.64 -9.94 6.19
N ASP A 127 -13.84 -10.70 5.12
CA ASP A 127 -13.67 -12.16 5.10
C ASP A 127 -12.40 -12.57 4.34
N THR A 128 -11.35 -11.74 4.43
CA THR A 128 -10.10 -11.91 3.71
C THR A 128 -9.00 -12.53 4.55
N ASP A 129 -8.10 -13.25 3.88
CA ASP A 129 -6.88 -13.75 4.51
C ASP A 129 -5.95 -12.57 4.88
N GLU A 130 -6.01 -11.48 4.11
CA GLU A 130 -5.26 -10.25 4.35
C GLU A 130 -5.63 -9.58 5.68
N LEU A 131 -6.93 -9.44 5.97
CA LEU A 131 -7.38 -8.92 7.26
C LEU A 131 -6.98 -9.87 8.40
N SER A 132 -7.07 -11.18 8.18
CA SER A 132 -6.65 -12.19 9.16
C SER A 132 -5.15 -12.11 9.47
N LEU A 133 -4.32 -11.88 8.44
CA LEU A 133 -2.90 -11.61 8.60
C LEU A 133 -2.67 -10.30 9.39
N VAL A 134 -3.33 -9.20 9.02
CA VAL A 134 -3.19 -7.90 9.71
C VAL A 134 -3.55 -8.00 11.18
N ARG A 135 -4.66 -8.68 11.53
CA ARG A 135 -5.06 -8.94 12.93
C ARG A 135 -3.97 -9.67 13.70
N SER A 136 -3.42 -10.72 13.09
CA SER A 136 -2.39 -11.56 13.70
C SER A 136 -1.09 -10.77 13.92
N LEU A 137 -0.70 -9.96 12.94
CA LEU A 137 0.47 -9.09 13.03
C LEU A 137 0.30 -7.97 14.05
N ALA A 138 -0.87 -7.35 14.14
CA ALA A 138 -1.16 -6.32 15.15
C ALA A 138 -1.02 -6.89 16.56
N SER A 139 -1.66 -8.03 16.83
CA SER A 139 -1.54 -8.74 18.11
C SER A 139 -0.09 -9.13 18.44
N ALA A 140 0.64 -9.68 17.46
CA ALA A 140 2.04 -10.03 17.62
C ALA A 140 2.95 -8.81 17.88
N THR A 141 2.65 -7.67 17.24
CA THR A 141 3.39 -6.42 17.42
C THR A 141 3.16 -5.85 18.82
N ASP A 142 1.92 -5.85 19.30
CA ASP A 142 1.56 -5.41 20.65
C ASP A 142 2.18 -6.31 21.73
N ALA A 143 2.20 -7.63 21.49
CA ALA A 143 2.84 -8.61 22.36
C ALA A 143 4.38 -8.62 22.27
N ARG A 144 4.96 -7.90 21.31
CA ARG A 144 6.39 -7.94 20.96
C ARG A 144 6.92 -9.35 20.68
N ASP A 145 6.09 -10.17 20.04
CA ASP A 145 6.38 -11.57 19.77
C ASP A 145 6.80 -11.79 18.31
N VAL A 146 8.11 -11.93 18.10
CA VAL A 146 8.69 -12.21 16.77
C VAL A 146 8.26 -13.57 16.23
N ALA A 147 8.09 -14.58 17.09
CA ALA A 147 7.69 -15.92 16.67
C ALA A 147 6.24 -15.92 16.17
N ALA A 148 5.37 -15.12 16.81
CA ALA A 148 4.00 -14.93 16.34
C ALA A 148 3.94 -14.20 14.98
N VAL A 149 4.83 -13.23 14.73
CA VAL A 149 4.98 -12.61 13.39
C VAL A 149 5.37 -13.66 12.36
N ASP A 150 6.41 -14.46 12.64
CA ASP A 150 6.90 -15.49 11.72
C ASP A 150 5.82 -16.56 11.43
N ALA A 151 5.04 -16.96 12.45
CA ALA A 151 3.93 -17.90 12.31
C ALA A 151 2.78 -17.33 11.46
N ALA A 152 2.40 -16.06 11.68
CA ALA A 152 1.33 -15.41 10.92
C ALA A 152 1.69 -15.29 9.43
N VAL A 153 2.93 -14.88 9.12
CA VAL A 153 3.44 -14.81 7.75
C VAL A 153 3.46 -16.20 7.11
N SER A 154 3.99 -17.20 7.83
CA SER A 154 4.06 -18.56 7.31
C SER A 154 2.68 -19.16 7.03
N GLU A 155 1.67 -18.89 7.86
CA GLU A 155 0.31 -19.40 7.62
C GLU A 155 -0.32 -18.73 6.40
N PHE A 156 -0.14 -17.42 6.24
CA PHE A 156 -0.63 -16.70 5.07
C PHE A 156 0.01 -17.22 3.77
N GLU A 157 1.32 -17.46 3.76
CA GLU A 157 2.05 -17.96 2.59
C GLU A 157 1.68 -19.40 2.17
N ARG A 158 0.94 -20.16 3.01
CA ARG A 158 0.47 -21.52 2.63
C ARG A 158 -0.54 -21.51 1.50
N PHE A 159 -1.36 -20.45 1.45
CA PHE A 159 -2.47 -20.34 0.51
C PHE A 159 -2.38 -19.09 -0.36
N ASN A 160 -1.59 -18.10 0.05
CA ASN A 160 -1.46 -16.81 -0.61
C ASN A 160 -0.01 -16.51 -1.01
N ASN A 161 0.16 -15.64 -2.01
CA ASN A 161 1.48 -15.16 -2.42
C ASN A 161 1.68 -13.74 -1.94
N LEU A 162 2.79 -13.49 -1.25
CA LEU A 162 3.21 -12.14 -0.90
C LEU A 162 3.95 -11.50 -2.08
N ASP A 163 3.56 -10.28 -2.42
CA ASP A 163 4.29 -9.43 -3.36
C ASP A 163 5.58 -8.89 -2.74
N ASP A 164 6.42 -8.28 -3.57
CA ASP A 164 7.72 -7.76 -3.12
C ASP A 164 7.58 -6.65 -2.08
N PHE A 165 6.51 -5.85 -2.15
CA PHE A 165 6.25 -4.78 -1.20
C PHE A 165 5.95 -5.33 0.20
N ALA A 166 4.98 -6.25 0.29
CA ALA A 166 4.58 -6.90 1.52
C ALA A 166 5.75 -7.67 2.14
N ARG A 167 6.54 -8.40 1.34
CA ARG A 167 7.76 -9.08 1.82
C ARG A 167 8.74 -8.10 2.48
N ARG A 168 9.02 -6.96 1.83
CA ARG A 168 9.91 -5.92 2.40
C ARG A 168 9.36 -5.36 3.72
N ARG A 169 8.07 -5.03 3.76
CA ARG A 169 7.43 -4.47 4.97
C ARG A 169 7.33 -5.46 6.11
N LEU A 170 7.01 -6.73 5.83
CA LEU A 170 6.98 -7.79 6.84
C LEU A 170 8.37 -8.04 7.44
N HIS A 171 9.42 -8.03 6.61
CA HIS A 171 10.78 -8.12 7.10
C HIS A 171 11.14 -6.93 8.01
N GLN A 172 10.76 -5.71 7.62
CA GLN A 172 10.95 -4.51 8.43
C GLN A 172 10.18 -4.60 9.76
N LEU A 173 8.91 -5.02 9.74
CA LEU A 173 8.08 -5.20 10.93
C LEU A 173 8.71 -6.22 11.88
N ARG A 174 9.16 -7.35 11.35
CA ARG A 174 9.85 -8.38 12.12
C ARG A 174 11.09 -7.83 12.83
N GLN A 175 11.91 -7.03 12.13
CA GLN A 175 13.06 -6.34 12.73
C GLN A 175 12.64 -5.32 13.80
N PHE A 176 11.56 -4.57 13.56
CA PHE A 176 11.02 -3.60 14.52
C PHE A 176 10.53 -4.27 15.80
N VAL A 177 9.87 -5.43 15.70
CA VAL A 177 9.43 -6.23 16.83
C VAL A 177 10.64 -6.80 17.59
N ALA A 178 11.63 -7.34 16.87
CA ALA A 178 12.85 -7.91 17.47
C ALA A 178 13.73 -6.88 18.20
N SER A 179 13.77 -5.64 17.70
CA SER A 179 14.57 -4.54 18.26
C SER A 179 13.87 -3.76 19.38
N GLY A 180 12.64 -4.11 19.74
CA GLY A 180 11.88 -3.42 20.79
C GLY A 180 11.45 -2.00 20.42
N GLY A 181 11.42 -1.66 19.12
CA GLY A 181 10.96 -0.36 18.63
C GLY A 181 12.02 0.74 18.54
N VAL A 182 13.31 0.40 18.60
CA VAL A 182 14.38 1.34 18.28
C VAL A 182 14.44 1.50 16.76
N GLN A 183 13.88 2.60 16.24
CA GLN A 183 14.06 2.97 14.84
C GLN A 183 15.55 3.13 14.56
N LEU A 184 16.10 2.26 13.69
CA LEU A 184 17.40 2.47 13.07
C LEU A 184 17.28 3.75 12.21
N GLN A 185 17.81 4.85 12.73
CA GLN A 185 17.98 6.11 11.98
C GLN A 185 18.94 5.92 10.81
#